data_AF-A0A0Q7NV57-F1
#
_entry.id   AF-A0A0Q7NV57-F1
#
_cell.length_a   1.000
_cell.length_b   1.000
_cell.length_c   1.000
_cell.angle_alpha   90.00
_cell.angle_beta   90.00
_cell.angle_gamma   90.00
#
_symmetry.space_group_name_H-M   'P 1'
#
loop_
_entity.id
_entity.type
_entity.pdbx_description
1 polymer ?
#
loop_
_entity_poly.entity_id
_entity_poly.type
_entity_poly.pdbx_seq_one_letter_code
_entity_poly.pdbx_strand_id
1 'polypeptide(L)'
;MSKVIAEPPVPRSTAEGKAEALAETKRLAAVIRADRDSFGELLSEVIALHWARNKIGPTWHEAWQSEALTTWWALTNGRVPDYRLARGPLFSILERAGWIAFNRRPRSLCTGRRFHTRFHGDHVSHAPAPIIGYSVARHIGIHRRLHDRSPSWGELAESTTDDKGVPLFFNAGDGRAQQRWLETHEWIRIEGDELRRGERAKAETRRRAALKRAAAATEAA
;
A
#
# COMPACT_ATOMS: atom_id res chain seq x y z
N MET A 1 -9.10 -8.58 60.22
CA MET A 1 -7.80 -7.94 59.89
C MET A 1 -7.45 -8.31 58.46
N SER A 2 -7.83 -7.49 57.48
CA SER A 2 -7.55 -7.75 56.05
C SER A 2 -6.24 -7.07 55.65
N LYS A 3 -5.25 -7.87 55.23
CA LYS A 3 -3.99 -7.40 54.67
C LYS A 3 -4.25 -6.84 53.27
N VAL A 4 -4.12 -5.53 53.10
CA VAL A 4 -4.07 -4.88 51.80
C VAL A 4 -2.72 -5.26 51.16
N ILE A 5 -2.76 -6.11 50.14
CA ILE A 5 -1.60 -6.44 49.32
C ILE A 5 -1.43 -5.28 48.33
N ALA A 6 -0.40 -4.48 48.52
CA ALA A 6 -0.04 -3.41 47.61
C ALA A 6 0.39 -4.01 46.26
N GLU A 7 -0.27 -3.60 45.17
CA GLU A 7 0.13 -3.94 43.81
C GLU A 7 1.54 -3.41 43.52
N PRO A 8 2.43 -4.21 42.91
CA PRO A 8 3.76 -3.77 42.57
C PRO A 8 3.72 -2.68 41.48
N PRO A 9 4.62 -1.68 41.54
CA PRO A 9 4.65 -0.59 40.57
C PRO A 9 4.99 -1.13 39.17
N VAL A 10 4.18 -0.70 38.19
CA VAL A 10 4.43 -0.97 36.77
C VAL A 10 5.81 -0.44 36.38
N PRO A 11 6.72 -1.26 35.83
CA PRO A 11 8.07 -0.82 35.49
C PRO A 11 8.02 0.28 34.42
N ARG A 12 8.50 1.47 34.77
CA ARG A 12 8.67 2.58 33.84
C ARG A 12 9.75 2.20 32.82
N SER A 13 9.40 2.22 31.53
CA SER A 13 10.35 2.08 30.41
C SER A 13 11.53 3.04 30.61
N THR A 14 12.72 2.48 30.84
CA THR A 14 13.96 3.24 31.04
C THR A 14 14.37 3.93 29.73
N ALA A 15 15.10 5.04 29.84
CA ALA A 15 15.63 5.75 28.67
C ALA A 15 16.54 4.84 27.82
N GLU A 16 17.29 3.95 28.47
CA GLU A 16 18.13 2.93 27.84
C GLU A 16 17.31 1.95 26.99
N GLY A 17 16.21 1.41 27.53
CA GLY A 17 15.33 0.51 26.77
C GLY A 17 14.69 1.17 25.54
N LYS A 18 14.42 2.48 25.60
CA LYS A 18 13.96 3.24 24.42
C LYS A 18 15.07 3.41 23.38
N ALA A 19 16.30 3.65 23.80
CA ALA A 19 17.45 3.80 22.91
C ALA A 19 17.77 2.49 22.18
N GLU A 20 17.75 1.36 22.89
CA GLU A 20 17.92 0.02 22.32
C GLU A 20 16.82 -0.32 21.31
N ALA A 21 15.56 -0.08 21.66
CA ALA A 21 14.42 -0.31 20.75
C ALA A 21 14.56 0.53 19.47
N LEU A 22 15.00 1.78 19.58
CA LEU A 22 15.24 2.64 18.42
C LEU A 22 16.40 2.15 17.57
N ALA A 23 17.49 1.70 18.19
CA ALA A 23 18.64 1.12 17.48
C ALA A 23 18.24 -0.13 16.71
N GLU A 24 17.49 -1.04 17.34
CA GLU A 24 16.97 -2.25 16.67
C GLU A 24 16.02 -1.89 15.53
N THR A 25 15.11 -0.94 15.74
CA THR A 25 14.19 -0.45 14.70
C THR A 25 14.96 0.08 13.48
N LYS A 26 16.05 0.85 13.70
CA LYS A 26 16.91 1.35 12.62
C LYS A 26 17.63 0.21 11.89
N ARG A 27 18.15 -0.77 12.63
CA ARG A 27 18.82 -1.95 12.08
C ARG A 27 17.88 -2.76 11.19
N LEU A 28 16.67 -3.06 11.66
CA LEU A 28 15.65 -3.77 10.88
C LEU A 28 15.25 -3.01 9.62
N ALA A 29 15.11 -1.68 9.72
CA ALA A 29 14.85 -0.84 8.56
C ALA A 29 16.01 -0.85 7.55
N ALA A 30 17.26 -0.99 7.99
CA ALA A 30 18.42 -1.10 7.11
C ALA A 30 18.42 -2.45 6.36
N VAL A 31 18.20 -3.56 7.05
CA VAL A 31 18.09 -4.91 6.45
C VAL A 31 17.03 -4.91 5.33
N ILE A 32 15.85 -4.35 5.62
CA ILE A 32 14.74 -4.35 4.66
C ILE A 32 14.93 -3.34 3.53
N ARG A 33 15.73 -2.30 3.69
CA ARG A 33 16.13 -1.46 2.55
C ARG A 33 17.11 -2.18 1.65
N ALA A 34 18.02 -2.98 2.21
CA ALA A 34 19.01 -3.73 1.45
C ALA A 34 18.37 -4.84 0.62
N ASP A 35 17.38 -5.56 1.17
CA ASP A 35 16.69 -6.67 0.49
C ASP A 35 15.17 -6.44 0.35
N ARG A 36 14.83 -5.22 -0.04
CA ARG A 36 13.43 -4.74 -0.10
C ARG A 36 12.57 -5.55 -1.05
N ASP A 37 13.15 -5.94 -2.18
CA ASP A 37 12.37 -6.50 -3.28
C ASP A 37 12.09 -7.99 -3.05
N SER A 38 13.08 -8.76 -2.58
CA SER A 38 12.85 -10.17 -2.19
C SER A 38 11.89 -10.27 -1.01
N PHE A 39 12.06 -9.44 0.03
CA PHE A 39 11.12 -9.43 1.15
C PHE A 39 9.72 -8.94 0.76
N GLY A 40 9.66 -7.90 -0.09
CA GLY A 40 8.41 -7.33 -0.57
C GLY A 40 7.61 -8.31 -1.41
N GLU A 41 8.26 -9.06 -2.29
CA GLU A 41 7.66 -10.14 -3.07
C GLU A 41 7.10 -11.23 -2.15
N LEU A 42 7.93 -11.77 -1.25
CA LEU A 42 7.55 -12.82 -0.32
C LEU A 42 6.34 -12.44 0.56
N LEU A 43 6.37 -11.23 1.15
CA LEU A 43 5.25 -10.73 1.94
C LEU A 43 3.98 -10.60 1.09
N SER A 44 4.11 -10.11 -0.14
CA SER A 44 2.97 -9.94 -1.04
C SER A 44 2.36 -11.29 -1.46
N GLU A 45 3.18 -12.33 -1.65
CA GLU A 45 2.72 -13.70 -1.91
C GLU A 45 1.95 -14.27 -0.72
N VAL A 46 2.46 -14.10 0.50
CA VAL A 46 1.76 -14.48 1.74
C VAL A 46 0.39 -13.79 1.81
N ILE A 47 0.34 -12.49 1.52
CA ILE A 47 -0.91 -11.72 1.51
C ILE A 47 -1.86 -12.22 0.41
N ALA A 48 -1.36 -12.46 -0.81
CA ALA A 48 -2.16 -12.96 -1.93
C ALA A 48 -2.78 -14.33 -1.62
N LEU A 49 -1.98 -15.25 -1.09
CA LEU A 49 -2.43 -16.58 -0.67
C LEU A 49 -3.48 -16.49 0.44
N HIS A 50 -3.29 -15.59 1.41
CA HIS A 50 -4.26 -15.39 2.49
C HIS A 50 -5.60 -14.89 1.94
N TRP A 51 -5.60 -13.90 1.03
CA TRP A 51 -6.81 -13.42 0.36
C TRP A 51 -7.50 -14.52 -0.45
N ALA A 52 -6.74 -15.32 -1.20
CA ALA A 52 -7.29 -16.40 -2.02
C ALA A 52 -8.05 -17.42 -1.17
N ARG A 53 -7.50 -17.78 0.00
CA ARG A 53 -8.06 -18.76 0.94
C ARG A 53 -9.22 -18.20 1.76
N ASN A 54 -9.09 -17.00 2.31
CA ASN A 54 -10.01 -16.48 3.34
C ASN A 54 -11.03 -15.46 2.82
N LYS A 55 -10.86 -14.97 1.59
CA LYS A 55 -11.67 -13.87 0.99
C LYS A 55 -11.65 -12.55 1.76
N ILE A 56 -10.75 -12.43 2.74
CA ILE A 56 -10.48 -11.24 3.55
C ILE A 56 -8.96 -11.08 3.69
N GLY A 57 -8.50 -9.87 4.00
CA GLY A 57 -7.08 -9.60 4.16
C GLY A 57 -6.53 -10.11 5.49
N PRO A 58 -5.23 -10.46 5.54
CA PRO A 58 -4.59 -10.74 6.81
C PRO A 58 -4.51 -9.46 7.64
N THR A 59 -4.52 -9.63 8.96
CA THR A 59 -3.93 -8.64 9.85
C THR A 59 -2.43 -8.61 9.65
N TRP A 60 -1.79 -7.51 10.06
CA TRP A 60 -0.33 -7.41 10.06
C TRP A 60 0.36 -8.52 10.84
N HIS A 61 -0.21 -8.92 11.97
CA HIS A 61 0.35 -9.98 12.80
C HIS A 61 0.22 -11.34 12.12
N GLU A 62 -0.93 -11.65 11.51
CA GLU A 62 -1.13 -12.89 10.75
C GLU A 62 -0.13 -13.03 9.59
N ALA A 63 0.11 -11.96 8.84
CA ALA A 63 1.11 -11.97 7.77
C ALA A 63 2.52 -12.21 8.35
N TRP A 64 2.88 -11.51 9.42
CA TRP A 64 4.19 -11.61 10.08
C TRP A 64 4.49 -13.02 10.62
N GLN A 65 3.49 -13.70 11.16
CA GLN A 65 3.61 -15.06 11.71
C GLN A 65 3.54 -16.15 10.63
N SER A 66 3.48 -15.79 9.35
CA SER A 66 3.54 -16.79 8.29
C SER A 66 4.89 -17.48 8.28
N GLU A 67 4.85 -18.81 8.09
CA GLU A 67 6.06 -19.66 8.04
C GLU A 67 7.10 -19.11 7.07
N ALA A 68 6.66 -18.67 5.89
CA ALA A 68 7.54 -18.14 4.86
C ALA A 68 8.34 -16.91 5.34
N LEU A 69 7.69 -15.96 6.03
CA LEU A 69 8.38 -14.77 6.56
C LEU A 69 9.25 -15.11 7.77
N THR A 70 8.80 -15.98 8.66
CA THR A 70 9.62 -16.40 9.82
C THR A 70 10.89 -17.11 9.37
N THR A 71 10.79 -17.94 8.33
CA THR A 71 11.94 -18.63 7.72
C THR A 71 12.89 -17.63 7.06
N TRP A 72 12.38 -16.68 6.26
CA TRP A 72 13.21 -15.65 5.66
C TRP A 72 13.96 -14.84 6.72
N TRP A 73 13.30 -14.45 7.82
CA TRP A 73 13.96 -13.73 8.91
C TRP A 73 15.03 -14.56 9.62
N ALA A 74 14.76 -15.84 9.87
CA ALA A 74 15.74 -16.73 10.48
C ALA A 74 17.01 -16.85 9.61
N LEU A 75 16.85 -16.93 8.28
CA LEU A 75 17.97 -17.03 7.34
C LEU A 75 18.73 -15.70 7.18
N THR A 76 18.04 -14.59 7.03
CA THR A 76 18.67 -13.28 6.74
C THR A 76 19.20 -12.59 7.98
N ASN A 77 18.57 -12.79 9.14
CA ASN A 77 18.84 -12.04 10.37
C ASN A 77 19.23 -12.94 11.56
N GLY A 78 19.28 -14.26 11.38
CA GLY A 78 19.61 -15.24 12.43
C GLY A 78 18.52 -15.43 13.49
N ARG A 79 17.49 -14.57 13.51
CA ARG A 79 16.34 -14.63 14.41
C ARG A 79 15.16 -13.88 13.84
N VAL A 80 13.95 -14.28 14.23
CA VAL A 80 12.72 -13.53 13.94
C VAL A 80 12.67 -12.30 14.86
N PRO A 81 12.59 -11.07 14.30
CA PRO A 81 12.49 -9.87 15.13
C PRO A 81 11.13 -9.75 15.80
N ASP A 82 11.07 -9.00 16.90
CA ASP A 82 9.79 -8.63 17.52
C ASP A 82 8.97 -7.79 16.54
N TYR A 83 7.79 -8.30 16.20
CA TYR A 83 6.79 -7.65 15.36
C TYR A 83 6.53 -6.19 15.76
N ARG A 84 6.51 -5.88 17.06
CA ARG A 84 6.21 -4.52 17.57
C ARG A 84 7.26 -3.50 17.14
N LEU A 85 8.53 -3.92 17.07
CA LEU A 85 9.64 -3.08 16.61
C LEU A 85 9.68 -3.00 15.08
N ALA A 86 9.35 -4.09 14.41
CA ALA A 86 9.46 -4.20 12.96
C ALA A 86 8.31 -3.51 12.21
N ARG A 87 7.07 -3.59 12.71
CA ARG A 87 5.86 -3.23 11.94
C ARG A 87 5.87 -1.82 11.35
N GLY A 88 6.32 -0.82 12.09
CA GLY A 88 6.23 0.58 11.67
C GLY A 88 7.09 0.90 10.44
N PRO A 89 8.42 0.83 10.56
CA PRO A 89 9.33 1.18 9.48
C PRO A 89 9.21 0.23 8.28
N LEU A 90 9.07 -1.08 8.51
CA LEU A 90 9.10 -2.06 7.42
C LEU A 90 7.93 -1.89 6.48
N PHE A 91 6.71 -1.83 7.03
CA PHE A 91 5.53 -1.72 6.20
C PHE A 91 5.47 -0.38 5.49
N SER A 92 5.98 0.69 6.11
CA SER A 92 6.14 1.98 5.42
C SER A 92 7.13 1.91 4.25
N ILE A 93 8.24 1.16 4.38
CA ILE A 93 9.21 0.98 3.30
C ILE A 93 8.57 0.19 2.13
N LEU A 94 7.85 -0.89 2.44
CA LEU A 94 7.26 -1.77 1.44
C LEU A 94 6.04 -1.15 0.74
N GLU A 95 5.22 -0.41 1.49
CA GLU A 95 4.10 0.37 0.93
C GLU A 95 4.62 1.43 -0.05
N ARG A 96 5.65 2.19 0.34
CA ARG A 96 6.27 3.21 -0.55
C ARG A 96 6.90 2.59 -1.79
N ALA A 97 7.44 1.38 -1.67
CA ALA A 97 7.95 0.62 -2.81
C ALA A 97 6.87 -0.03 -3.67
N GLY A 98 5.60 0.06 -3.26
CA GLY A 98 4.45 -0.46 -3.98
C GLY A 98 4.24 -1.97 -3.87
N TRP A 99 4.94 -2.65 -2.96
CA TRP A 99 4.79 -4.10 -2.76
C TRP A 99 3.48 -4.44 -2.06
N ILE A 100 3.10 -3.64 -1.06
CA ILE A 100 1.88 -3.84 -0.28
C ILE A 100 1.04 -2.56 -0.24
N ALA A 101 -0.21 -2.69 0.17
CA ALA A 101 -1.08 -1.58 0.48
C ALA A 101 -2.00 -1.89 1.66
N PHE A 102 -2.38 -0.86 2.41
CA PHE A 102 -3.28 -0.96 3.55
C PHE A 102 -3.93 0.40 3.82
N ASN A 103 -4.96 0.39 4.66
CA ASN A 103 -5.56 1.61 5.20
C ASN A 103 -5.96 1.40 6.67
N ARG A 104 -6.75 2.33 7.21
CA ARG A 104 -7.17 2.30 8.63
C ARG A 104 -8.21 1.23 8.92
N ARG A 105 -8.82 0.61 7.91
CA ARG A 105 -9.81 -0.45 8.13
C ARG A 105 -9.08 -1.72 8.59
N PRO A 106 -9.65 -2.46 9.55
CA PRO A 106 -9.14 -3.78 9.92
C PRO A 106 -9.01 -4.67 8.69
N ARG A 107 -7.98 -5.52 8.65
CA ARG A 107 -7.81 -6.53 7.58
C ARG A 107 -7.77 -5.95 6.16
N SER A 108 -7.34 -4.69 6.02
CA SER A 108 -7.18 -4.00 4.73
C SER A 108 -5.89 -4.32 4.00
N LEU A 109 -4.96 -5.06 4.63
CA LEU A 109 -3.68 -5.40 4.03
C LEU A 109 -3.88 -6.21 2.75
N CYS A 110 -3.37 -5.69 1.64
CA CYS A 110 -3.42 -6.31 0.33
C CYS A 110 -2.10 -6.16 -0.41
N THR A 111 -1.98 -6.88 -1.52
CA THR A 111 -0.90 -6.69 -2.48
C THR A 111 -0.95 -5.28 -3.06
N GLY A 112 0.21 -4.68 -3.26
CA GLY A 112 0.37 -3.39 -3.91
C GLY A 112 0.62 -3.53 -5.41
N ARG A 113 0.67 -2.41 -6.12
CA ARG A 113 0.85 -2.38 -7.58
C ARG A 113 2.06 -3.17 -8.07
N ARG A 114 3.21 -3.03 -7.40
CA ARG A 114 4.47 -3.64 -7.86
C ARG A 114 4.38 -5.15 -7.91
N PHE A 115 3.64 -5.76 -6.97
CA PHE A 115 3.35 -7.19 -7.00
C PHE A 115 2.66 -7.59 -8.31
N HIS A 116 1.63 -6.85 -8.74
CA HIS A 116 0.90 -7.18 -9.97
C HIS A 116 1.73 -6.94 -11.23
N THR A 117 2.53 -5.87 -11.27
CA THR A 117 3.29 -5.50 -12.47
C THR A 117 4.61 -6.25 -12.64
N ARG A 118 5.06 -7.04 -11.64
CA ARG A 118 6.40 -7.68 -11.68
C ARG A 118 6.61 -8.64 -12.85
N PHE A 119 5.53 -9.20 -13.40
CA PHE A 119 5.59 -10.13 -14.54
C PHE A 119 5.45 -9.45 -15.90
N HIS A 120 5.18 -8.15 -15.94
CA HIS A 120 4.85 -7.45 -17.19
C HIS A 120 6.03 -6.67 -17.79
N GLY A 121 7.17 -6.57 -17.08
CA GLY A 121 8.33 -5.81 -17.55
C GLY A 121 7.94 -4.40 -18.01
N ASP A 122 8.49 -3.97 -19.14
CA ASP A 122 8.27 -2.62 -19.70
C ASP A 122 6.92 -2.45 -20.45
N HIS A 123 6.06 -3.48 -20.48
CA HIS A 123 4.75 -3.40 -21.14
C HIS A 123 3.74 -2.54 -20.37
N VAL A 124 4.03 -2.23 -19.10
CA VAL A 124 3.19 -1.39 -18.24
C VAL A 124 4.02 -0.32 -17.57
N SER A 125 3.41 0.83 -17.29
CA SER A 125 4.09 1.98 -16.72
C SER A 125 4.78 1.63 -15.40
N HIS A 126 6.01 2.09 -15.20
CA HIS A 126 6.69 2.03 -13.90
C HIS A 126 6.55 3.32 -13.08
N ALA A 127 5.63 4.21 -13.46
CA ALA A 127 5.41 5.44 -12.72
C ALA A 127 4.99 5.14 -11.26
N PRO A 128 5.29 6.05 -10.31
CA PRO A 128 5.00 5.83 -8.90
C PRO A 128 3.53 5.49 -8.65
N ALA A 129 3.27 4.54 -7.75
CA ALA A 129 1.91 4.06 -7.45
C ALA A 129 0.87 5.17 -7.20
N PRO A 130 1.17 6.27 -6.47
CA PRO A 130 0.23 7.38 -6.32
C PRO A 130 -0.13 8.10 -7.64
N ILE A 131 0.82 8.19 -8.57
CA ILE A 131 0.60 8.81 -9.89
C ILE A 131 -0.36 7.94 -10.69
N ILE A 132 -0.10 6.63 -10.75
CA ILE A 132 -0.97 5.66 -11.43
C ILE A 132 -2.39 5.71 -10.87
N GLY A 133 -2.52 5.63 -9.54
CA GLY A 133 -3.83 5.65 -8.87
C GLY A 133 -4.61 6.93 -9.18
N TYR A 134 -3.94 8.08 -9.20
CA TYR A 134 -4.55 9.34 -9.61
C TYR A 134 -4.94 9.35 -11.09
N SER A 135 -4.10 8.84 -12.00
CA SER A 135 -4.38 8.78 -13.44
C SER A 135 -5.61 7.92 -13.74
N VAL A 136 -5.71 6.74 -13.13
CA VAL A 136 -6.89 5.86 -13.23
C VAL A 136 -8.15 6.58 -12.75
N ALA A 137 -8.10 7.18 -11.56
CA ALA A 137 -9.25 7.89 -11.00
C ALA A 137 -9.65 9.14 -11.82
N ARG A 138 -8.67 9.86 -12.37
CA ARG A 138 -8.91 10.98 -13.28
C ARG A 138 -9.60 10.50 -14.54
N HIS A 139 -9.12 9.40 -15.15
CA HIS A 139 -9.74 8.82 -16.32
C HIS A 139 -11.20 8.44 -16.04
N ILE A 140 -11.48 7.73 -14.95
CA ILE A 140 -12.86 7.40 -14.53
C ILE A 140 -13.73 8.66 -14.46
N GLY A 141 -13.21 9.75 -13.88
CA GLY A 141 -13.95 11.02 -13.81
C GLY A 141 -14.24 11.64 -15.17
N ILE A 142 -13.27 11.62 -16.09
CA ILE A 142 -13.42 12.15 -17.46
C ILE A 142 -14.41 11.30 -18.24
N HIS A 143 -14.23 9.97 -18.23
CA HIS A 143 -15.08 9.04 -18.95
C HIS A 143 -16.55 9.19 -18.54
N ARG A 144 -16.83 9.24 -17.23
CA ARG A 144 -18.19 9.44 -16.73
C ARG A 144 -18.81 10.76 -17.18
N ARG A 145 -18.02 11.83 -17.24
CA ARG A 145 -18.50 13.13 -17.73
C ARG A 145 -18.86 13.08 -19.22
N LEU A 146 -18.14 12.30 -20.01
CA LEU A 146 -18.32 12.23 -21.46
C LEU A 146 -19.39 11.22 -21.90
N HIS A 147 -19.58 10.13 -21.15
CA HIS A 147 -20.40 8.99 -21.56
C HIS A 147 -21.59 8.69 -20.62
N ASP A 148 -21.77 9.46 -19.55
CA ASP A 148 -22.79 9.27 -18.52
C ASP A 148 -22.82 7.87 -17.87
N ARG A 149 -21.72 7.11 -18.00
CA ARG A 149 -21.51 5.80 -17.38
C ARG A 149 -20.07 5.61 -16.94
N SER A 150 -19.86 4.72 -15.99
CA SER A 150 -18.50 4.32 -15.59
C SER A 150 -17.80 3.51 -16.70
N PRO A 151 -16.47 3.65 -16.86
CA PRO A 151 -15.72 2.79 -17.77
C PRO A 151 -15.69 1.36 -17.20
N SER A 152 -15.66 0.38 -18.10
CA SER A 152 -15.28 -0.99 -17.80
C SER A 152 -13.78 -1.12 -17.57
N TRP A 153 -13.34 -2.26 -17.02
CA TRP A 153 -11.91 -2.57 -16.91
C TRP A 153 -11.21 -2.71 -18.27
N GLY A 154 -11.93 -3.17 -19.31
CA GLY A 154 -11.40 -3.23 -20.68
C GLY A 154 -11.09 -1.84 -21.23
N GLU A 155 -12.07 -0.95 -21.15
CA GLU A 155 -11.90 0.45 -21.57
C GLU A 155 -10.77 1.14 -20.78
N LEU A 156 -10.67 0.90 -19.47
CA LEU A 156 -9.54 1.42 -18.69
C LEU A 156 -8.20 0.88 -19.18
N ALA A 157 -8.07 -0.42 -19.42
CA ALA A 157 -6.82 -1.01 -19.88
C ALA A 157 -6.40 -0.48 -21.26
N GLU A 158 -7.36 -0.28 -22.17
CA GLU A 158 -7.10 0.20 -23.53
C GLU A 158 -6.75 1.70 -23.60
N SER A 159 -7.36 2.52 -22.73
CA SER A 159 -7.33 3.98 -22.88
C SER A 159 -6.51 4.72 -21.83
N THR A 160 -5.97 4.01 -20.82
CA THR A 160 -5.15 4.65 -19.79
C THR A 160 -3.66 4.40 -20.00
N THR A 161 -2.94 5.51 -20.12
CA THR A 161 -1.48 5.54 -20.22
C THR A 161 -0.89 6.52 -19.20
N ASP A 162 0.40 6.39 -18.94
CA ASP A 162 1.15 7.43 -18.24
C ASP A 162 1.52 8.60 -19.16
N ASP A 163 2.23 9.60 -18.63
CA ASP A 163 2.62 10.80 -19.39
C ASP A 163 3.56 10.50 -20.57
N LYS A 164 4.11 9.28 -20.66
CA LYS A 164 4.97 8.81 -21.75
C LYS A 164 4.21 7.92 -22.75
N GLY A 165 2.91 7.73 -22.57
CA GLY A 165 2.09 6.86 -23.41
C GLY A 165 2.21 5.37 -23.07
N VAL A 166 2.86 4.99 -21.96
CA VAL A 166 2.99 3.58 -21.56
C VAL A 166 1.68 3.14 -20.86
N PRO A 167 1.09 1.99 -21.24
CA PRO A 167 -0.16 1.50 -20.64
C PRO A 167 -0.09 1.39 -19.10
N LEU A 168 -1.16 1.75 -18.40
CA LEU A 168 -1.19 1.61 -16.94
C LEU A 168 -1.41 0.16 -16.48
N PHE A 169 -2.10 -0.62 -17.32
CA PHE A 169 -2.47 -2.02 -17.12
C PHE A 169 -2.11 -2.83 -18.34
N PHE A 170 -1.78 -4.11 -18.15
CA PHE A 170 -1.49 -5.00 -19.27
C PHE A 170 -2.76 -5.39 -20.03
N ASN A 171 -3.86 -5.64 -19.30
CA ASN A 171 -5.19 -5.92 -19.84
C ASN A 171 -6.27 -5.69 -18.77
N ALA A 172 -7.53 -5.97 -19.10
CA ALA A 172 -8.66 -5.85 -18.17
C ALA A 172 -8.52 -6.73 -16.91
N GLY A 173 -7.94 -7.94 -17.06
CA GLY A 173 -7.72 -8.87 -15.96
C GLY A 173 -6.68 -8.35 -14.96
N ASP A 174 -5.58 -7.77 -15.45
CA ASP A 174 -4.59 -7.09 -14.63
C ASP A 174 -5.20 -5.87 -13.91
N GLY A 175 -5.94 -5.02 -14.63
CA GLY A 175 -6.67 -3.90 -14.03
C GLY A 175 -7.60 -4.33 -12.89
N ARG A 176 -8.39 -5.40 -13.11
CA ARG A 176 -9.27 -5.97 -12.09
C ARG A 176 -8.48 -6.62 -10.93
N ALA A 177 -7.34 -7.26 -11.18
CA ALA A 177 -6.48 -7.81 -10.13
C ALA A 177 -5.92 -6.70 -9.21
N GLN A 178 -5.66 -5.52 -9.79
CA GLN A 178 -5.20 -4.31 -9.10
C GLN A 178 -6.33 -3.51 -8.42
N GLN A 179 -7.60 -3.88 -8.61
CA GLN A 179 -8.76 -3.17 -8.04
C GLN A 179 -8.63 -2.98 -6.52
N ARG A 180 -8.26 -4.04 -5.80
CA ARG A 180 -8.18 -4.00 -4.33
C ARG A 180 -7.15 -2.97 -3.85
N TRP A 181 -6.01 -2.88 -4.52
CA TRP A 181 -4.99 -1.86 -4.23
C TRP A 181 -5.54 -0.44 -4.45
N LEU A 182 -6.24 -0.22 -5.57
CA LEU A 182 -6.85 1.08 -5.90
C LEU A 182 -7.93 1.49 -4.90
N GLU A 183 -8.78 0.55 -4.46
CA GLU A 183 -9.81 0.78 -3.44
C GLU A 183 -9.19 1.02 -2.06
N THR A 184 -8.18 0.22 -1.67
CA THR A 184 -7.51 0.35 -0.37
C THR A 184 -6.88 1.73 -0.20
N HIS A 185 -6.28 2.29 -1.24
CA HIS A 185 -5.76 3.66 -1.23
C HIS A 185 -6.80 4.73 -1.56
N GLU A 186 -8.07 4.37 -1.72
CA GLU A 186 -9.19 5.29 -1.99
C GLU A 186 -9.01 6.10 -3.28
N TRP A 187 -8.28 5.57 -4.25
CA TRP A 187 -8.22 6.13 -5.60
C TRP A 187 -9.54 5.90 -6.33
N ILE A 188 -10.08 4.69 -6.18
CA ILE A 188 -11.39 4.30 -6.71
C ILE A 188 -12.28 3.80 -5.58
N ARG A 189 -13.56 3.62 -5.89
CA ARG A 189 -14.53 2.85 -5.10
C ARG A 189 -15.48 2.15 -6.07
N ILE A 190 -16.05 1.05 -5.65
CA ILE A 190 -17.09 0.33 -6.40
C ILE A 190 -18.45 0.68 -5.80
N GLU A 191 -19.39 1.14 -6.62
CA GLU A 191 -20.78 1.40 -6.22
C GLU A 191 -21.70 0.57 -7.14
N GLY A 192 -22.32 -0.49 -6.60
CA GLY A 192 -22.94 -1.51 -7.45
C GLY A 192 -21.87 -2.20 -8.29
N ASP A 193 -22.01 -2.12 -9.62
CA ASP A 193 -21.01 -2.60 -10.59
C ASP A 193 -20.23 -1.47 -11.26
N GLU A 194 -20.34 -0.24 -10.77
CA GLU A 194 -19.74 0.93 -11.39
C GLU A 194 -18.44 1.38 -10.71
N LEU A 195 -17.40 1.61 -11.53
CA LEU A 195 -16.15 2.22 -11.10
C LEU A 195 -16.35 3.71 -10.82
N ARG A 196 -16.03 4.15 -9.60
CA ARG A 196 -16.20 5.54 -9.17
C ARG A 196 -14.90 6.08 -8.60
N ARG A 197 -14.77 7.40 -8.60
CA ARG A 197 -13.66 8.08 -7.93
C ARG A 197 -13.77 7.93 -6.41
N GLY A 198 -12.69 7.51 -5.78
CA GLY A 198 -12.57 7.46 -4.33
C GLY A 198 -12.24 8.83 -3.71
N GLU A 199 -12.24 8.90 -2.38
CA GLU A 199 -12.05 10.15 -1.64
C GLU A 199 -10.66 10.75 -1.81
N ARG A 200 -9.61 9.91 -1.81
CA ARG A 200 -8.24 10.36 -2.07
C ARG A 200 -8.11 11.00 -3.44
N ALA A 201 -8.75 10.43 -4.46
CA ALA A 201 -8.75 11.02 -5.79
C ALA A 201 -9.46 12.39 -5.82
N LYS A 202 -10.58 12.55 -5.11
CA LYS A 202 -11.28 13.84 -4.99
C LYS A 202 -10.41 14.88 -4.29
N ALA A 203 -9.76 14.50 -3.19
CA ALA A 203 -8.83 15.36 -2.45
C ALA A 203 -7.64 15.81 -3.32
N GLU A 204 -7.03 14.88 -4.06
CA GLU A 204 -5.89 15.19 -4.92
C GLU A 204 -6.25 16.15 -6.06
N THR A 205 -7.44 16.01 -6.67
CA THR A 205 -7.91 16.99 -7.66
C THR A 205 -8.10 18.37 -7.05
N ARG A 206 -8.69 18.48 -5.85
CA ARG A 206 -8.83 19.77 -5.15
C ARG A 206 -7.46 20.40 -4.86
N ARG A 207 -6.50 19.60 -4.38
CA ARG A 207 -5.13 20.04 -4.11
C ARG A 207 -4.46 20.61 -5.37
N ARG A 208 -4.51 19.89 -6.48
CA ARG A 208 -3.93 20.32 -7.75
C ARG A 208 -4.59 21.58 -8.32
N ALA A 209 -5.91 21.68 -8.21
CA ALA A 209 -6.62 22.90 -8.60
C ALA A 209 -6.20 24.12 -7.76
N ALA A 210 -6.02 23.94 -6.45
CA ALA A 210 -5.54 25.01 -5.57
C ALA A 210 -4.11 25.45 -5.93
N LEU A 211 -3.20 24.49 -6.17
CA LEU A 211 -1.82 24.79 -6.61
C LEU A 211 -1.78 25.56 -7.94
N LYS A 212 -2.62 25.18 -8.92
CA LYS A 212 -2.71 25.88 -10.20
C LYS A 212 -3.18 27.32 -10.04
N ARG A 213 -4.18 27.56 -9.17
CA ARG A 213 -4.67 28.92 -8.88
C ARG A 213 -3.61 29.77 -8.19
N ALA A 214 -2.87 29.19 -7.24
CA ALA A 214 -1.78 29.88 -6.56
C ALA A 214 -0.67 30.27 -7.53
N ALA A 215 -0.24 29.35 -8.41
CA ALA A 215 0.77 29.63 -9.43
C ALA A 215 0.34 30.77 -10.37
N ALA A 216 -0.89 30.73 -10.87
CA ALA A 216 -1.43 31.79 -11.73
C ALA A 216 -1.53 33.15 -11.02
N ALA A 217 -1.81 33.17 -9.71
CA ALA A 217 -1.83 34.40 -8.93
C ALA A 217 -0.42 34.98 -8.71
N THR A 218 0.61 34.12 -8.60
CA THR A 218 2.01 34.55 -8.51
C THR A 218 2.53 35.07 -9.84
N GLU A 219 2.13 34.49 -10.97
CA GLU A 219 2.54 34.98 -12.31
C GLU A 219 1.90 36.32 -12.70
N ALA A 220 0.76 36.67 -12.09
CA ALA A 220 0.02 37.90 -12.35
C ALA A 220 0.41 39.09 -11.45
N ALA A 221 1.25 38.86 -10.43
CA ALA A 221 1.71 39.86 -9.46
C ALA A 221 3.13 40.34 -9.78
#